data_AF-A0A8S9L6S8-F1
#
_entry.id   AF-A0A8S9L6S8-F1
#
_cell.length_a   1.000
_cell.length_b   1.000
_cell.length_c   1.000
_cell.angle_alpha   90.00
_cell.angle_beta   90.00
_cell.angle_gamma   90.00
#
_symmetry.space_group_name_H-M   'P 1'
#
loop_
_entity.id
_entity.type
_entity.pdbx_description
1 polymer ?
#
loop_
_entity_poly.entity_id
_entity_poly.type
_entity_poly.pdbx_seq_one_letter_code
_entity_poly.pdbx_strand_id
1 'polypeptide(L)'
;MALFTCKYFCFIVALFAISLKLCYCHNKTHWNDAGITWYGEREGFGSSGGACGYGDAVAKPPYNCMISAGGPSIYQDGKGCGTCYEVVCHHPFCTQRPVKVMISDECPGCTKSAVHFDLSGRAFGALAKPGQGDQLRNLGELKVKYKRYVLLIPFFKNWFNLIWIFG
;
A
#
# COMPACT_ATOMS: atom_id res chain seq x y z
N MET A 1 30.19 -30.08 29.26
CA MET A 1 30.00 -28.77 28.60
C MET A 1 28.91 -28.98 27.54
N ALA A 2 27.74 -28.37 27.55
CA ALA A 2 27.29 -27.15 28.19
C ALA A 2 25.90 -27.37 28.82
N LEU A 3 25.79 -26.97 30.09
CA LEU A 3 24.50 -26.66 30.71
C LEU A 3 23.96 -25.44 29.94
N PHE A 4 23.03 -25.65 29.01
CA PHE A 4 22.20 -24.57 28.50
C PHE A 4 21.31 -24.11 29.66
N THR A 5 21.85 -23.21 30.48
CA THR A 5 21.14 -22.68 31.63
C THR A 5 19.86 -22.00 31.15
N CYS A 6 18.79 -22.16 31.92
CA CYS A 6 17.47 -21.56 31.68
C CYS A 6 17.55 -20.06 31.30
N LYS A 7 18.58 -19.35 31.78
CA LYS A 7 18.92 -17.97 31.40
C LYS A 7 19.13 -17.75 29.89
N TYR A 8 19.84 -18.64 29.20
CA TYR A 8 20.12 -18.48 27.76
C TYR A 8 18.91 -18.81 26.89
N PHE A 9 18.11 -19.79 27.31
CA PHE A 9 16.84 -20.12 26.64
C PHE A 9 15.84 -18.97 26.73
N CYS A 10 15.69 -18.36 27.92
CA CYS A 10 14.87 -17.15 28.09
C CYS A 10 15.38 -15.97 27.27
N PHE A 11 16.69 -15.82 27.08
CA PHE A 11 17.28 -14.75 26.25
C PHE A 11 16.97 -14.92 24.75
N ILE A 12 17.02 -16.14 24.23
CA ILE A 12 16.68 -16.45 22.83
C ILE A 12 15.17 -16.25 22.58
N VAL A 13 14.31 -16.64 23.52
CA VAL A 13 12.87 -16.39 23.45
C VAL A 13 12.56 -14.89 23.52
N ALA A 14 13.27 -14.12 24.37
CA ALA A 14 13.13 -12.67 24.44
C ALA A 14 13.57 -11.98 23.12
N LEU A 15 14.65 -12.43 22.49
CA LEU A 15 15.11 -11.91 21.19
C LEU A 15 14.11 -12.21 20.06
N PHE A 16 13.48 -13.38 20.06
CA PHE A 16 12.40 -13.70 19.11
C PHE A 16 11.12 -12.88 19.40
N ALA A 17 10.81 -12.61 20.68
CA ALA A 17 9.70 -11.74 21.07
C ALA A 17 9.94 -10.26 20.69
N ILE A 18 11.19 -9.79 20.67
CA ILE A 18 11.55 -8.44 20.19
C ILE A 18 11.44 -8.36 18.65
N SER A 19 11.58 -9.48 17.93
CA SER A 19 11.35 -9.55 16.47
C SER A 19 9.87 -9.60 16.08
N LEU A 20 8.98 -9.89 17.03
CA LEU A 20 7.55 -9.59 16.93
C LEU A 20 7.34 -8.10 17.17
N LYS A 21 7.84 -7.26 16.26
CA LYS A 21 7.09 -6.05 15.94
C LYS A 21 5.75 -6.53 15.40
N LEU A 22 4.79 -6.78 16.28
CA LEU A 22 3.40 -6.60 15.91
C LEU A 22 3.35 -5.16 15.41
N CYS A 23 3.26 -5.02 14.09
CA CYS A 23 2.80 -3.79 13.48
C CYS A 23 1.36 -3.61 13.98
N TYR A 24 1.22 -3.01 15.15
CA TYR A 24 -0.06 -2.60 15.67
C TYR A 24 -0.45 -1.36 14.89
N CYS A 25 -1.20 -1.56 13.81
CA CYS A 25 -1.85 -0.48 13.09
C CYS A 25 -3.31 -0.45 13.47
N HIS A 26 -3.65 0.53 14.31
CA HIS A 26 -4.99 0.99 14.58
C HIS A 26 -5.80 1.09 13.27
N ASN A 27 -6.96 0.45 13.24
CA ASN A 27 -7.92 0.58 12.16
C ASN A 27 -8.44 2.03 12.20
N LYS A 28 -7.80 2.98 11.49
CA LYS A 28 -8.41 4.29 11.28
C LYS A 28 -9.57 4.07 10.31
N THR A 29 -10.73 3.79 10.88
CA THR A 29 -12.02 3.64 10.18
C THR A 29 -12.48 4.94 9.51
N HIS A 30 -11.81 6.05 9.81
CA HIS A 30 -12.13 7.36 9.27
C HIS A 30 -11.43 7.60 7.94
N TRP A 31 -12.25 7.90 6.93
CA TRP A 31 -11.83 8.44 5.65
C TRP A 31 -11.23 9.83 5.82
N ASN A 32 -10.06 10.06 5.23
CA ASN A 32 -9.34 11.34 5.26
C ASN A 32 -9.28 11.92 3.84
N ASP A 33 -9.07 13.23 3.72
CA ASP A 33 -8.93 13.90 2.43
C ASP A 33 -7.53 13.72 1.84
N ALA A 34 -7.46 13.48 0.54
CA ALA A 34 -6.22 13.52 -0.23
C ALA A 34 -6.45 14.08 -1.63
N GLY A 35 -5.38 14.58 -2.25
CA GLY A 35 -5.31 14.81 -3.69
C GLY A 35 -4.80 13.55 -4.39
N ILE A 36 -5.27 13.32 -5.61
CA ILE A 36 -4.69 12.33 -6.51
C ILE A 36 -4.33 12.97 -7.85
N THR A 37 -3.25 12.48 -8.43
CA THR A 37 -2.87 12.61 -9.85
C THR A 37 -2.59 11.22 -10.41
N TRP A 38 -2.13 11.13 -11.66
CA TRP A 38 -1.65 9.88 -12.22
C TRP A 38 -0.43 10.07 -13.11
N TYR A 39 0.37 9.01 -13.23
CA TYR A 39 1.61 9.00 -13.99
C TYR A 39 1.81 7.69 -14.77
N GLY A 40 2.72 7.76 -15.74
CA GLY A 40 3.11 6.64 -16.59
C GLY A 40 2.06 6.28 -17.64
N GLU A 41 2.12 5.03 -18.09
CA GLU A 41 1.24 4.52 -19.15
C GLU A 41 -0.22 4.39 -18.71
N ARG A 42 -1.13 4.63 -19.65
CA ARG A 42 -2.60 4.65 -19.44
C ARG A 42 -3.14 3.46 -18.65
N GLU A 43 -2.63 2.26 -18.92
CA GLU A 43 -3.02 0.99 -18.26
C GLU A 43 -1.81 0.31 -17.59
N GLY A 44 -0.73 1.07 -17.39
CA GLY A 44 0.53 0.60 -16.85
C GLY A 44 0.64 0.73 -15.34
N PHE A 45 1.84 0.42 -14.84
CA PHE A 45 2.21 0.39 -13.42
C PHE A 45 2.98 1.64 -12.99
N GLY A 46 2.77 2.78 -13.65
CA GLY A 46 3.57 3.98 -13.45
C GLY A 46 4.84 3.93 -14.31
N SER A 47 6.01 4.02 -13.67
CA SER A 47 7.33 3.93 -14.31
C SER A 47 8.13 2.72 -13.84
N SER A 48 9.10 2.30 -14.65
CA SER A 48 10.09 1.29 -14.26
C SER A 48 11.01 1.79 -13.14
N GLY A 49 11.47 0.89 -12.26
CA GLY A 49 12.42 1.20 -11.18
C GLY A 49 11.73 1.44 -9.84
N GLY A 50 11.11 2.60 -9.69
CA GLY A 50 10.42 3.02 -8.47
C GLY A 50 11.33 3.17 -7.24
N ALA A 51 11.11 4.21 -6.44
CA ALA A 51 11.93 4.55 -5.27
C ALA A 51 11.92 3.46 -4.17
N CYS A 52 10.90 2.59 -4.15
CA CYS A 52 10.81 1.49 -3.19
C CYS A 52 11.54 0.20 -3.62
N GLY A 53 12.15 0.16 -4.81
CA GLY A 53 12.97 -0.97 -5.26
C GLY A 53 12.19 -2.23 -5.67
N TYR A 54 10.87 -2.14 -5.88
CA TYR A 54 10.08 -3.26 -6.39
C TYR A 54 10.33 -3.53 -7.89
N GLY A 55 10.80 -2.53 -8.65
CA GLY A 55 10.99 -2.64 -10.10
C GLY A 55 9.73 -3.10 -10.82
N ASP A 56 9.88 -3.85 -11.90
CA ASP A 56 8.75 -4.31 -12.73
C ASP A 56 7.88 -5.39 -12.06
N ALA A 57 8.21 -5.83 -10.85
CA ALA A 57 7.40 -6.78 -10.11
C ALA A 57 6.00 -6.23 -9.82
N VAL A 58 5.84 -4.90 -9.71
CA VAL A 58 4.54 -4.25 -9.49
C VAL A 58 3.57 -4.42 -10.66
N ALA A 59 4.07 -4.77 -11.86
CA ALA A 59 3.23 -5.06 -13.03
C ALA A 59 2.50 -6.40 -12.92
N LYS A 60 2.99 -7.30 -12.05
CA LYS A 60 2.52 -8.69 -11.93
C LYS A 60 1.68 -8.90 -10.66
N PRO A 61 0.96 -10.03 -10.53
CA PRO A 61 0.34 -10.40 -9.27
C PRO A 61 1.34 -10.40 -8.10
N PRO A 62 0.94 -9.99 -6.88
CA PRO A 62 -0.43 -9.61 -6.50
C PRO A 62 -0.81 -8.15 -6.80
N TYR A 63 0.13 -7.32 -7.24
CA TYR A 63 -0.06 -5.87 -7.39
C TYR A 63 -0.86 -5.50 -8.65
N ASN A 64 -0.60 -6.17 -9.78
CA ASN A 64 -1.33 -5.98 -11.04
C ASN A 64 -1.46 -4.49 -11.44
N CYS A 65 -0.34 -3.75 -11.35
CA CYS A 65 -0.25 -2.31 -11.58
C CYS A 65 -1.09 -1.45 -10.63
N MET A 66 -1.70 -1.98 -9.56
CA MET A 66 -2.47 -1.23 -8.57
C MET A 66 -1.56 -0.58 -7.53
N ILE A 67 -0.82 0.43 -7.97
CA ILE A 67 0.22 1.11 -7.19
C ILE A 67 0.07 2.63 -7.23
N SER A 68 0.81 3.30 -6.35
CA SER A 68 0.93 4.76 -6.31
C SER A 68 2.36 5.18 -5.92
N ALA A 69 2.82 6.27 -6.51
CA ALA A 69 3.88 7.09 -5.93
C ALA A 69 3.29 7.97 -4.82
N GLY A 70 3.92 7.97 -3.65
CA GLY A 70 3.47 8.77 -2.51
C GLY A 70 4.14 10.13 -2.50
N GLY A 71 3.36 11.19 -2.20
CA GLY A 71 3.96 12.47 -1.81
C GLY A 71 4.79 12.36 -0.51
N PRO A 72 5.54 13.41 -0.12
CA PRO A 72 6.48 13.33 1.01
C PRO A 72 5.86 12.86 2.34
N SER A 73 4.60 13.23 2.61
CA SER A 73 3.87 12.81 3.82
C SER A 73 3.52 11.33 3.84
N ILE A 74 3.49 10.67 2.69
CA ILE A 74 3.21 9.24 2.54
C ILE A 74 4.51 8.45 2.41
N TYR A 75 5.41 8.86 1.51
CA TYR A 75 6.63 8.14 1.20
C TYR A 75 7.62 8.13 2.38
N GLN A 76 7.79 9.26 3.08
CA GLN A 76 8.57 9.38 4.31
C GLN A 76 9.97 8.75 4.23
N ASP A 77 10.76 9.13 3.23
CA ASP A 77 12.10 8.59 2.99
C ASP A 77 12.12 7.05 2.90
N GLY A 78 11.12 6.48 2.20
CA GLY A 78 10.96 5.04 2.01
C GLY A 78 10.24 4.29 3.13
N LYS A 79 9.97 4.92 4.29
CA LYS A 79 9.21 4.27 5.38
C LYS A 79 7.77 3.94 4.99
N GLY A 80 7.23 4.65 3.99
CA GLY A 80 5.91 4.41 3.42
C GLY A 80 5.85 3.26 2.43
N CYS A 81 6.98 2.74 1.96
CA CYS A 81 7.02 1.68 0.95
C CYS A 81 6.27 0.42 1.42
N GLY A 82 5.49 -0.17 0.52
CA GLY A 82 4.70 -1.38 0.80
C GLY A 82 3.42 -1.13 1.60
N THR A 83 3.17 0.11 2.04
CA THR A 83 1.92 0.43 2.74
C THR A 83 0.75 0.47 1.75
N CYS A 84 -0.40 -0.06 2.19
CA CYS A 84 -1.60 -0.17 1.35
C CYS A 84 -2.68 0.83 1.80
N TYR A 85 -3.43 1.34 0.83
CA TYR A 85 -4.51 2.29 1.04
C TYR A 85 -5.73 1.90 0.22
N GLU A 86 -6.91 2.18 0.76
CA GLU A 86 -8.13 2.27 -0.03
C GLU A 86 -8.36 3.74 -0.40
N VAL A 87 -8.60 3.99 -1.69
CA VAL A 87 -8.86 5.32 -2.25
C VAL A 87 -10.22 5.32 -2.93
N VAL A 88 -11.05 6.31 -2.65
CA VAL A 88 -12.39 6.45 -3.26
C VAL A 88 -12.61 7.88 -3.75
N CYS A 89 -13.13 8.01 -4.97
CA CYS A 89 -13.43 9.30 -5.56
C CYS A 89 -14.95 9.55 -5.67
N HIS A 90 -15.33 10.81 -5.55
CA HIS A 90 -16.71 11.29 -5.61
C HIS A 90 -16.84 12.31 -6.75
N HIS A 91 -16.79 11.82 -7.99
CA HIS A 91 -16.97 12.60 -9.21
C HIS A 91 -18.01 11.90 -10.10
N PRO A 92 -18.74 12.59 -11.01
CA PRO A 92 -19.68 11.94 -11.93
C PRO A 92 -19.12 10.76 -12.73
N PHE A 93 -17.81 10.77 -13.00
CA PHE A 93 -17.10 9.70 -13.71
C PHE A 93 -16.65 8.54 -12.81
N CYS A 94 -16.76 8.66 -11.49
CA CYS A 94 -16.32 7.66 -10.52
C CYS A 94 -17.34 6.57 -10.30
N THR A 95 -16.87 5.35 -10.04
CA THR A 95 -17.72 4.23 -9.58
C THR A 95 -18.22 4.40 -8.16
N GLN A 96 -17.60 5.30 -7.37
CA GLN A 96 -17.75 5.43 -5.92
C GLN A 96 -17.37 4.16 -5.15
N ARG A 97 -16.66 3.22 -5.79
CA ARG A 97 -16.07 2.04 -5.13
C ARG A 97 -14.61 2.32 -4.80
N PRO A 98 -14.13 1.89 -3.63
CA PRO A 98 -12.73 2.07 -3.28
C PRO A 98 -11.83 1.16 -4.10
N VAL A 99 -10.70 1.70 -4.57
CA VAL A 99 -9.59 0.93 -5.15
C VAL A 99 -8.49 0.76 -4.12
N LYS A 100 -7.82 -0.38 -4.14
CA LYS A 100 -6.67 -0.67 -3.27
C LYS A 100 -5.40 -0.37 -4.02
N VAL A 101 -4.50 0.38 -3.40
CA VAL A 101 -3.20 0.72 -3.97
C VAL A 101 -2.10 0.52 -2.94
N MET A 102 -0.91 0.14 -3.41
CA MET A 102 0.30 0.01 -2.61
C MET A 102 1.30 1.11 -2.99
N ILE A 103 1.98 1.69 -2.00
CA ILE A 103 3.01 2.71 -2.22
C ILE A 103 4.30 2.05 -2.69
N SER A 104 4.64 2.24 -3.96
CA SER A 104 5.80 1.61 -4.60
C SER A 104 6.85 2.60 -5.10
N ASP A 105 6.56 3.90 -5.02
CA ASP A 105 7.41 4.95 -5.57
C ASP A 105 7.23 6.26 -4.79
N GLU A 106 8.03 7.26 -5.13
CA GLU A 106 8.03 8.60 -4.57
C GLU A 106 7.58 9.64 -5.61
N CYS A 107 6.74 10.58 -5.19
CA CYS A 107 6.47 11.80 -5.94
C CYS A 107 6.90 13.03 -5.13
N PRO A 108 8.13 13.56 -5.33
CA PRO A 108 8.63 14.70 -4.56
C PRO A 108 7.79 15.97 -4.77
N GLY A 109 7.24 16.16 -5.98
CA GLY A 109 6.44 17.33 -6.36
C GLY A 109 4.97 17.28 -5.92
N CYS A 110 4.52 16.18 -5.30
CA CYS A 110 3.14 15.96 -4.93
C CYS A 110 2.79 16.63 -3.59
N THR A 111 2.85 17.97 -3.56
CA THR A 111 2.70 18.80 -2.35
C THR A 111 1.48 19.73 -2.38
N LYS A 112 0.69 19.70 -3.46
CA LYS A 112 -0.53 20.53 -3.61
C LYS A 112 -1.59 20.24 -2.53
N SER A 113 -1.56 19.05 -1.95
CA SER A 113 -2.41 18.64 -0.84
C SER A 113 -1.56 18.07 0.28
N ALA A 114 -2.02 18.18 1.53
CA ALA A 114 -1.29 17.66 2.69
C ALA A 114 -0.98 16.16 2.57
N VAL A 115 -1.87 15.42 1.91
CA VAL A 115 -1.68 14.03 1.51
C VAL A 115 -1.96 13.93 0.02
N HIS A 116 -1.05 13.35 -0.74
CA HIS A 116 -1.16 13.25 -2.20
C HIS A 116 -0.68 11.89 -2.71
N PHE A 117 -1.48 11.27 -3.57
CA PHE A 117 -1.18 10.01 -4.23
C PHE A 117 -1.06 10.25 -5.73
N ASP A 118 0.08 9.95 -6.32
CA ASP A 118 0.22 9.92 -7.77
C ASP A 118 0.03 8.47 -8.21
N LEU A 119 -1.15 8.16 -8.74
CA LEU A 119 -1.58 6.79 -9.02
C LEU A 119 -0.99 6.30 -10.35
N SER A 120 -0.77 4.99 -10.49
CA SER A 120 -0.53 4.45 -11.84
C SER A 120 -1.74 4.71 -12.75
N GLY A 121 -1.52 4.78 -14.07
CA GLY A 121 -2.62 4.94 -15.03
C GLY A 121 -3.73 3.89 -14.86
N ARG A 122 -3.36 2.62 -14.59
CA ARG A 122 -4.34 1.55 -14.30
C ARG A 122 -5.10 1.79 -13.00
N ALA A 123 -4.41 2.17 -11.92
CA ALA A 123 -5.04 2.40 -10.62
C ALA A 123 -6.00 3.60 -10.65
N PHE A 124 -5.60 4.68 -11.32
CA PHE A 124 -6.46 5.84 -11.52
C PHE A 124 -7.66 5.51 -12.41
N GLY A 125 -7.44 4.77 -13.50
CA GLY A 125 -8.52 4.31 -14.38
C GLY A 125 -9.54 3.41 -13.67
N ALA A 126 -9.10 2.59 -12.70
CA ALA A 126 -9.96 1.71 -11.92
C ALA A 126 -10.95 2.45 -11.00
N LEU A 127 -10.72 3.73 -10.72
CA LEU A 127 -11.68 4.58 -10.01
C LEU A 127 -12.90 4.95 -10.87
N ALA A 128 -12.74 4.93 -12.20
CA ALA A 128 -13.75 5.38 -13.15
C ALA A 128 -14.80 4.31 -13.45
N LYS A 129 -16.02 4.75 -13.81
CA LYS A 129 -17.05 3.86 -14.36
C LYS A 129 -16.53 3.21 -15.65
N PRO A 130 -17.05 2.02 -16.03
CA PRO A 130 -16.68 1.37 -17.29
C PRO A 130 -16.78 2.35 -18.47
N GLY A 131 -15.68 2.47 -19.24
CA GLY A 131 -15.60 3.39 -20.40
C GLY A 131 -15.36 4.87 -20.07
N GLN A 132 -15.20 5.25 -18.80
CA GLN A 132 -14.98 6.65 -18.38
C GLN A 132 -13.56 6.92 -17.85
N GLY A 133 -12.64 5.97 -18.01
CA GLY A 133 -11.26 6.09 -17.53
C GLY A 133 -10.49 7.26 -18.14
N ASP A 134 -10.65 7.52 -19.44
CA ASP A 134 -10.00 8.65 -20.11
C ASP A 134 -10.55 9.98 -19.65
N GLN A 135 -11.87 10.10 -19.55
CA GLN A 135 -12.54 11.30 -19.07
C GLN A 135 -12.12 11.63 -17.64
N LEU A 136 -11.97 10.62 -16.78
CA LEU A 136 -11.46 10.81 -15.44
C LEU A 136 -9.98 11.24 -15.48
N ARG A 137 -9.12 10.55 -16.25
CA ARG A 137 -7.68 10.86 -16.35
C ARG A 137 -7.40 12.25 -16.92
N ASN A 138 -8.25 12.74 -17.82
CA ASN A 138 -8.15 14.07 -18.43
C ASN A 138 -8.45 15.21 -17.44
N LEU A 139 -9.02 14.92 -16.27
CA LEU A 139 -9.14 15.92 -15.19
C LEU A 139 -7.77 16.26 -14.59
N GLY A 140 -6.78 15.38 -14.75
CA GLY A 140 -5.41 15.52 -14.25
C GLY A 140 -5.33 15.32 -12.74
N GLU A 141 -6.03 16.14 -11.97
CA GLU A 141 -6.01 16.16 -10.51
C GLU A 141 -7.42 16.07 -9.93
N LEU A 142 -7.59 15.24 -8.90
CA LEU A 142 -8.87 15.02 -8.22
C LEU A 142 -8.72 15.04 -6.70
N LYS A 143 -9.75 15.52 -6.01
CA LYS A 143 -9.88 15.33 -4.56
C LYS A 143 -10.59 14.02 -4.26
N VAL A 144 -10.05 13.25 -3.33
CA VAL A 144 -10.53 11.92 -2.95
C VAL A 144 -10.58 11.75 -1.45
N LYS A 145 -11.22 10.66 -1.04
CA LYS A 145 -11.11 10.14 0.32
C LYS A 145 -10.19 8.92 0.32
N TYR A 146 -9.39 8.76 1.37
CA TYR A 146 -8.55 7.60 1.54
C TYR A 146 -8.55 7.09 2.99
N LYS A 147 -8.16 5.83 3.17
CA LYS A 147 -7.85 5.25 4.48
C LYS A 147 -6.77 4.18 4.33
N ARG A 148 -6.01 3.93 5.40
CA ARG A 148 -5.01 2.85 5.42
C ARG A 148 -5.74 1.50 5.42
N TYR A 149 -5.23 0.57 4.61
CA TYR A 149 -5.75 -0.79 4.50
C TYR A 149 -4.62 -1.77 4.83
N VAL A 150 -4.85 -2.70 5.75
CA VAL A 150 -3.90 -3.77 6.04
C VAL A 150 -4.31 -5.01 5.25
N LEU A 151 -3.46 -5.44 4.32
CA LEU A 151 -3.61 -6.73 3.66
C LEU A 151 -3.15 -7.81 4.64
N LEU A 152 -4.10 -8.53 5.22
CA LEU A 152 -3.79 -9.77 5.93
C LEU A 152 -3.42 -10.82 4.89
N ILE A 153 -2.13 -10.98 4.61
CA ILE A 153 -1.65 -12.11 3.81
C ILE A 153 -1.98 -13.37 4.62
N PRO A 154 -2.74 -14.35 4.09
CA PRO A 154 -3.08 -15.58 4.80
C PRO A 154 -1.87 -16.50 5.08
N PHE A 155 -0.64 -16.05 4.82
CA PHE A 155 0.57 -16.79 5.18
C PHE A 155 0.61 -17.11 6.69
N PHE A 156 0.08 -16.23 7.54
CA PHE A 156 -0.02 -16.46 8.98
C PHE A 156 -1.25 -17.27 9.41
N LYS A 157 -2.27 -17.45 8.57
CA LYS A 157 -3.45 -18.25 8.93
C LYS A 157 -3.11 -19.76 8.95
N ASN A 158 -2.17 -20.18 8.11
CA ASN A 158 -1.69 -21.57 8.08
C ASN A 158 -0.66 -21.86 9.17
N TRP A 159 0.09 -20.87 9.65
CA TRP A 159 1.05 -21.08 10.75
C TRP A 159 0.35 -21.34 12.08
N PHE A 160 -0.74 -20.62 12.39
CA PHE A 160 -1.53 -20.88 13.60
C PHE A 160 -2.19 -22.28 13.60
N ASN A 161 -2.52 -22.83 12.43
CA ASN A 161 -3.04 -24.20 12.33
C ASN A 161 -1.94 -25.28 12.40
N LEU A 162 -0.67 -24.96 12.10
CA LEU A 162 0.46 -25.89 12.21
C LEU A 162 0.94 -26.06 13.66
N ILE A 163 0.68 -25.08 14.53
CA ILE A 163 1.03 -25.17 15.96
C ILE A 163 0.16 -26.22 16.68
N TRP A 164 -1.07 -26.47 16.23
CA TRP A 164 -1.96 -27.50 16.80
C TRP A 164 -1.73 -28.91 16.24
N ILE A 165 -0.86 -29.08 15.25
CA ILE A 165 -0.54 -30.40 14.67
C ILE A 165 0.66 -31.04 15.38
N PHE A 166 1.43 -30.24 16.14
CA PHE A 166 2.60 -30.69 16.90
C PHE A 166 2.50 -30.38 18.41
N GLY A 167 1.28 -30.15 18.92
CA GLY A 167 1.00 -29.94 20.35
C GLY A 167 0.09 -31.02 20.89
#